data_AF-A0A8H7M212-F1
#
_entry.id   AF-A0A8H7M212-F1
#
_cell.length_a   1.000
_cell.length_b   1.000
_cell.length_c   1.000
_cell.angle_alpha   90.00
_cell.angle_beta   90.00
_cell.angle_gamma   90.00
#
_symmetry.space_group_name_H-M   'P 1'
#
loop_
_entity.id
_entity.type
_entity.pdbx_description
1 polymer ?
#
loop_
_entity_poly.entity_id
_entity_poly.type
_entity_poly.pdbx_seq_one_letter_code
_entity_poly.pdbx_strand_id
1 'polypeptide(L)'
;MQIHNVFYVGLLSKVKRDKERTFENRPPPVTVDGEEEYEVEGITDMEKRNREWFFRVKWRGYGSEENTWEPRENLKNAEKILKKFEKEMKEKALSAAKALRGGAVL
;
A
#
# COMPACT_ATOMS: atom_id res chain seq x y z
N MET A 1 -18.01 19.24 -14.60
CA MET A 1 -17.36 20.01 -13.50
C MET A 1 -15.89 19.62 -13.51
N GLN A 2 -14.99 20.47 -14.00
CA GLN A 2 -13.55 20.23 -13.90
C GLN A 2 -13.03 20.93 -12.66
N ILE A 3 -12.60 20.16 -11.67
CA ILE A 3 -11.89 20.70 -10.52
C ILE A 3 -10.44 20.90 -10.99
N HIS A 4 -10.04 22.16 -11.17
CA HIS A 4 -8.65 22.48 -11.42
C HIS A 4 -7.90 22.51 -10.09
N ASN A 5 -6.66 22.04 -10.09
CA ASN A 5 -5.75 22.12 -8.95
C ASN A 5 -5.26 23.57 -8.76
N VAL A 6 -6.21 24.48 -8.50
CA VAL A 6 -6.01 25.91 -8.27
C VAL A 6 -6.68 26.23 -6.93
N PHE A 7 -5.86 26.50 -5.92
CA PHE A 7 -6.32 26.89 -4.60
C PHE A 7 -5.78 28.28 -4.27
N TYR A 8 -6.58 29.08 -3.56
CA TYR A 8 -6.14 30.38 -3.08
C TYR A 8 -5.02 30.18 -2.05
N VAL A 9 -3.83 30.69 -2.36
CA VAL A 9 -2.63 30.54 -1.51
C VAL A 9 -2.83 31.07 -0.09
N GLY A 10 -3.75 32.01 0.13
CA GLY A 10 -4.07 32.52 1.47
C GLY A 10 -4.93 31.60 2.33
N LEU A 11 -5.52 30.52 1.76
CA LEU A 11 -6.16 29.46 2.54
C LEU A 11 -5.14 28.45 3.09
N LEU A 12 -3.90 28.48 2.60
CA LEU A 12 -2.84 27.63 3.12
C LEU A 12 -2.42 28.16 4.49
N SER A 13 -2.52 27.31 5.51
CA SER A 13 -1.94 27.60 6.81
C SER A 13 -0.49 27.15 6.84
N LYS A 14 0.35 27.88 7.57
CA LYS A 14 1.75 27.50 7.80
C LYS A 14 1.78 26.11 8.43
N VAL A 15 2.59 25.21 7.85
CA VAL A 15 2.68 23.83 8.37
C VAL A 15 3.09 23.89 9.84
N LYS A 16 2.26 23.32 10.72
CA LYS A 16 2.60 23.18 12.13
C LYS A 16 3.59 22.03 12.23
N ARG A 17 4.86 22.32 12.56
CA ARG A 17 5.83 21.27 12.85
C ARG A 17 5.41 20.60 14.14
N ASP A 18 5.02 19.35 14.02
CA ASP A 18 4.70 18.48 15.13
C ASP A 18 5.80 17.43 15.16
N LYS A 19 6.41 17.20 16.32
CA LYS A 19 7.51 16.25 16.45
C LYS A 19 7.05 14.81 16.20
N GLU A 20 5.75 14.55 16.24
CA GLU A 20 5.14 13.26 15.90
C GLU A 20 4.73 13.17 14.42
N ARG A 21 4.89 14.24 13.62
CA ARG A 21 4.59 14.19 12.18
C ARG A 21 5.64 13.38 11.44
N THR A 22 5.23 12.17 11.06
CA THR A 22 5.94 11.24 10.17
C THR A 22 6.38 11.87 8.85
N PHE A 23 5.72 12.95 8.38
CA PHE A 23 6.07 13.62 7.12
C PHE A 23 7.50 14.16 7.07
N GLU A 24 8.04 14.70 8.17
CA GLU A 24 9.40 15.27 8.17
C GLU A 24 10.50 14.20 8.04
N ASN A 25 10.19 12.92 8.22
CA ASN A 25 11.12 11.78 8.13
C ASN A 25 10.82 10.84 6.95
N ARG A 26 10.08 11.30 5.93
CA ARG A 26 9.83 10.49 4.74
C ARG A 26 11.12 10.27 3.95
N PRO A 27 11.42 9.02 3.55
CA PRO A 27 12.53 8.79 2.64
C PRO A 27 12.24 9.49 1.30
N PRO A 28 13.25 10.14 0.69
CA PRO A 28 13.11 10.65 -0.66
C PRO A 28 12.89 9.48 -1.63
N PRO A 29 12.18 9.69 -2.75
CA PRO A 29 12.08 8.67 -3.79
C PRO A 29 13.47 8.37 -4.37
N VAL A 30 13.64 7.14 -4.85
CA VAL A 30 14.85 6.70 -5.56
C VAL A 30 14.54 6.69 -7.05
N THR A 31 15.42 7.24 -7.87
CA THR A 31 15.28 7.16 -9.32
C THR A 31 15.83 5.83 -9.83
N VAL A 32 14.99 5.01 -10.45
CA VAL A 32 15.35 3.74 -11.09
C VAL A 32 14.88 3.79 -12.54
N ASP A 33 15.78 3.56 -13.49
CA ASP A 33 15.48 3.60 -14.94
C ASP A 33 14.80 4.90 -15.43
N GLY A 34 15.00 6.02 -14.72
CA GLY A 34 14.39 7.31 -15.03
C GLY A 34 13.00 7.54 -14.41
N GLU A 35 12.50 6.59 -13.63
CA GLU A 35 11.23 6.69 -12.89
C GLU A 35 11.49 6.84 -11.38
N GLU A 36 10.63 7.60 -10.70
CA GLU A 36 10.68 7.71 -9.24
C GLU A 36 10.02 6.50 -8.58
N GLU A 37 10.76 5.80 -7.74
CA GLU A 37 10.29 4.68 -6.94
C GLU A 37 10.30 5.01 -5.44
N TYR A 38 9.34 4.46 -4.72
CA TYR A 38 9.13 4.69 -3.30
C TYR A 38 9.30 3.39 -2.52
N GLU A 39 9.87 3.47 -1.32
CA GLU A 39 10.12 2.28 -0.53
C GLU A 39 8.81 1.69 0.01
N VAL A 40 8.56 0.43 -0.32
CA VAL A 40 7.41 -0.34 0.18
C VAL A 40 7.73 -0.85 1.59
N GLU A 41 6.89 -0.51 2.57
CA GLU A 41 6.94 -1.06 3.92
C GLU A 41 6.16 -2.39 4.01
N GLY A 42 5.05 -2.51 3.29
CA GLY A 42 4.24 -3.73 3.30
C GLY A 42 3.10 -3.73 2.29
N ILE A 43 2.42 -4.87 2.19
CA ILE A 43 1.15 -5.00 1.46
C ILE A 43 0.06 -5.29 2.47
N THR A 44 -1.01 -4.49 2.41
CA THR A 44 -2.11 -4.54 3.38
C THR A 44 -3.33 -5.27 2.84
N ASP A 45 -3.50 -5.30 1.53
CA ASP A 45 -4.67 -5.91 0.89
C ASP A 45 -4.39 -6.28 -0.57
N MET A 46 -5.27 -7.09 -1.15
CA MET A 46 -5.23 -7.56 -2.54
C MET A 46 -6.65 -7.64 -3.10
N GLU A 47 -6.84 -7.09 -4.29
CA GLU A 47 -8.13 -7.10 -4.99
C GLU A 47 -7.92 -7.45 -6.46
N LYS A 48 -8.83 -8.22 -7.04
CA LYS A 48 -8.86 -8.47 -8.49
C LYS A 48 -9.85 -7.52 -9.14
N ARG A 49 -9.36 -6.68 -10.07
CA ARG A 49 -10.21 -5.80 -10.90
C ARG A 49 -10.16 -6.30 -12.32
N ASN A 50 -11.31 -6.71 -12.85
CA ASN A 50 -11.41 -7.39 -14.15
C ASN A 50 -10.50 -8.64 -14.22
N ARG A 51 -9.38 -8.54 -14.93
CA ARG A 51 -8.41 -9.63 -15.13
C ARG A 51 -7.05 -9.37 -14.46
N GLU A 52 -6.91 -8.24 -13.75
CA GLU A 52 -5.66 -7.80 -13.19
C GLU A 52 -5.72 -7.74 -11.66
N TRP A 53 -4.58 -8.00 -11.03
CA TRP A 53 -4.42 -7.95 -9.57
C TRP A 53 -3.83 -6.63 -9.14
N PHE A 54 -4.50 -5.98 -8.18
CA PHE A 54 -4.04 -4.77 -7.53
C PHE A 54 -3.72 -5.09 -6.07
N PHE A 55 -2.70 -4.43 -5.55
CA PHE A 55 -2.20 -4.60 -4.19
C PHE A 55 -2.23 -3.27 -3.47
N ARG A 56 -2.73 -3.27 -2.23
CA ARG A 56 -2.79 -2.06 -1.41
C ARG A 56 -1.47 -1.88 -0.66
N VAL A 57 -0.64 -0.98 -1.16
CA VAL A 57 0.73 -0.76 -0.71
C VAL A 57 0.77 0.16 0.50
N LYS A 58 1.51 -0.26 1.53
CA LYS A 58 1.92 0.58 2.65
C LYS A 58 3.31 1.13 2.34
N TRP A 59 3.41 2.45 2.21
CA TRP A 59 4.66 3.15 1.90
C TRP A 59 5.43 3.52 3.17
N ARG A 60 6.75 3.34 3.16
CA ARG A 60 7.59 3.63 4.33
C ARG A 60 7.57 5.12 4.65
N GLY A 61 7.19 5.45 5.89
CA GLY A 61 7.18 6.84 6.39
C GLY A 61 5.92 7.63 6.01
N TYR A 62 4.99 7.00 5.31
CA TYR A 62 3.67 7.57 4.97
C TYR A 62 2.62 7.03 5.93
N GLY A 63 1.49 7.72 6.09
CA GLY A 63 0.36 7.22 6.87
C GLY A 63 -0.40 6.11 6.14
N SER A 64 -1.34 5.43 6.82
CA SER A 64 -2.19 4.41 6.16
C SER A 64 -3.21 5.03 5.19
N GLU A 65 -3.53 6.30 5.41
CA GLU A 65 -4.37 7.15 4.57
C GLU A 65 -3.75 7.42 3.19
N GLU A 66 -2.44 7.27 3.07
CA GLU A 66 -1.68 7.43 1.82
C GLU A 66 -1.41 6.10 1.11
N ASN A 67 -1.95 4.98 1.61
CA ASN A 67 -1.83 3.71 0.92
C ASN A 67 -2.54 3.75 -0.44
N THR A 68 -1.85 3.32 -1.49
CA THR A 68 -2.38 3.29 -2.86
C THR A 68 -2.59 1.85 -3.35
N TRP A 69 -3.41 1.70 -4.39
CA TRP A 69 -3.63 0.43 -5.08
C TRP A 69 -2.72 0.37 -6.31
N GLU A 70 -1.68 -0.44 -6.23
CA GLU A 70 -0.70 -0.59 -7.31
C GLU A 70 -0.93 -1.91 -8.08
N PRO A 71 -0.81 -1.90 -9.42
CA PRO A 71 -0.78 -3.13 -10.19
C PRO A 71 0.46 -3.95 -9.86
N ARG A 72 0.42 -5.26 -10.17
CA ARG A 72 1.57 -6.16 -9.93
C ARG A 72 2.87 -5.67 -10.59
N GLU A 73 2.76 -5.06 -11.78
CA GLU A 73 3.89 -4.59 -12.57
C GLU A 73 4.71 -3.52 -11.84
N ASN A 74 4.05 -2.67 -11.05
CA ASN A 74 4.69 -1.63 -10.24
C ASN A 74 5.49 -2.21 -9.05
N LEU A 75 5.28 -3.48 -8.70
CA LEU A 75 5.91 -4.13 -7.55
C LEU A 75 7.13 -4.98 -7.91
N LYS A 76 7.68 -4.81 -9.12
CA LYS A 76 8.90 -5.50 -9.60
C LYS A 76 10.06 -5.43 -8.61
N ASN A 77 10.26 -4.29 -7.95
CA ASN A 77 11.34 -4.08 -6.98
C ASN A 77 10.95 -4.43 -5.53
N ALA A 78 9.71 -4.84 -5.29
CA ALA A 78 9.17 -5.24 -3.99
C ALA A 78 8.84 -6.75 -3.91
N GLU A 79 9.40 -7.59 -4.80
CA GLU A 79 9.08 -9.02 -4.91
C GLU A 79 9.16 -9.80 -3.59
N LYS A 80 10.13 -9.47 -2.73
CA LYS A 80 10.30 -10.15 -1.44
C LYS A 80 9.08 -9.93 -0.53
N ILE A 81 8.58 -8.69 -0.50
CA ILE A 81 7.40 -8.30 0.29
C ILE A 81 6.15 -8.95 -0.29
N LEU A 82 6.03 -8.94 -1.62
CA LEU A 82 4.91 -9.57 -2.33
C LEU A 82 4.82 -11.08 -2.06
N LYS A 83 5.95 -11.81 -2.19
CA LYS A 83 6.01 -13.25 -1.91
C LYS A 83 5.65 -13.56 -0.45
N LYS A 84 6.10 -12.73 0.49
CA LYS A 84 5.74 -12.88 1.91
C LYS A 84 4.24 -12.74 2.12
N PHE A 85 3.64 -11.68 1.58
CA PHE A 85 2.19 -11.45 1.66
C PHE A 85 1.38 -12.59 1.04
N GLU A 86 1.74 -13.03 -0.18
CA GLU A 86 1.06 -14.14 -0.86
C GLU A 86 1.13 -15.45 -0.04
N LYS A 87 2.26 -15.72 0.61
CA LYS A 87 2.43 -16.88 1.49
C LYS A 87 1.50 -16.79 2.70
N GLU A 88 1.48 -15.66 3.40
CA GLU A 88 0.62 -15.44 4.56
C GLU A 88 -0.86 -15.59 4.20
N MET A 89 -1.28 -15.10 3.03
CA MET A 89 -2.67 -15.24 2.56
C MET A 89 -3.03 -16.69 2.25
N LYS A 90 -2.12 -17.46 1.64
CA LYS A 90 -2.33 -18.91 1.40
C LYS A 90 -2.46 -19.69 2.71
N GLU A 91 -1.62 -19.40 3.69
CA GLU A 91 -1.66 -20.04 5.01
C GLU A 91 -2.97 -19.71 5.75
N LYS A 92 -3.40 -18.44 5.72
CA LYS A 92 -4.70 -18.02 6.29
C LYS A 92 -5.87 -18.73 5.61
N ALA A 93 -5.87 -18.81 4.28
CA ALA A 93 -6.91 -19.51 3.52
C ALA A 93 -6.97 -21.01 3.84
N LEU A 94 -5.81 -21.67 3.94
CA LEU A 94 -5.72 -23.09 4.31
C LEU A 94 -6.23 -23.33 5.74
N SER A 95 -5.85 -22.46 6.68
CA SER A 95 -6.29 -22.54 8.08
C SER A 95 -7.81 -22.37 8.19
N ALA A 96 -8.38 -21.38 7.49
CA ALA A 96 -9.83 -21.18 7.41
C ALA A 96 -10.56 -22.38 6.81
N ALA A 97 -10.04 -22.95 5.72
CA ALA A 97 -10.62 -24.14 5.09
C ALA A 97 -10.58 -25.37 6.01
N LYS A 98 -9.53 -25.52 6.83
CA LYS A 98 -9.42 -26.60 7.82
C LYS A 98 -10.43 -26.44 8.95
N ALA A 99 -10.61 -25.21 9.46
CA ALA A 99 -11.60 -24.90 10.48
C ALA A 99 -13.03 -25.23 10.02
N LEU A 100 -13.38 -24.91 8.77
CA LEU A 100 -14.68 -25.25 8.17
C LEU A 100 -14.92 -26.76 8.07
N ARG A 101 -13.91 -27.56 7.70
CA ARG A 101 -14.06 -29.03 7.58
C ARG A 101 -14.16 -29.74 8.93
N GLY A 102 -13.61 -29.16 10.00
CA GLY A 102 -13.66 -29.75 11.34
C GLY A 102 -14.96 -29.50 12.12
N GLY A 103 -15.85 -28.63 11.62
CA GLY A 103 -17.10 -28.24 12.30
C GLY A 103 -18.34 -29.06 11.94
N ALA A 104 -18.24 -30.05 11.06
CA ALA A 104 -19.37 -30.89 10.63
C ALA A 104 -19.28 -32.29 11.26
N VAL A 105 -19.45 -32.38 12.58
CA VAL A 105 -19.86 -33.61 13.28
C VAL A 105 -20.85 -33.21 14.36
N LEU A 106 -22.14 -33.21 14.01
CA LEU A 106 -23.29 -33.36 14.92
C LEU A 106 -24.17 -34.45 14.34
#